data_AF-A0A521IDI4-F1
#
_entry.id   AF-A0A521IDI4-F1
#
_cell.length_a   1.000
_cell.length_b   1.000
_cell.length_c   1.000
_cell.angle_alpha   90.00
_cell.angle_beta   90.00
_cell.angle_gamma   90.00
#
_symmetry.space_group_name_H-M   'P 1'
#
loop_
_entity.id
_entity.type
_entity.pdbx_description
1 polymer ?
#
loop_
_entity_poly.entity_id
_entity_poly.type
_entity_poly.pdbx_seq_one_letter_code
_entity_poly.pdbx_strand_id
1 'polypeptide(L)'
;MNDSKSVSTQLYGRWLTLARAAWAIIAVFYIGAFLVSVPLKLTEIPDFTTSTAEGVTQAEFLAGLAQLGISPTGYIAFQQWSSILVGMIYLVLAVFIFWRKSNDGMAILTSLLFIMFWGPFETLARLNPVWTVVGDVSAIVGSAVLLLWFFIFPDGHFEPRWMRWLYLALLATQVWRIFQPDVYQRSFPLLIPLNNQDIVCACVLTTSCAS
;
A
#
# COMPACT_ATOMS: atom_id res chain seq x y z
N MET A 1 12.88 44.62 7.72
CA MET A 1 13.49 43.32 7.36
C MET A 1 12.92 42.13 8.18
N ASN A 2 11.68 42.22 8.69
CA ASN A 2 11.05 41.18 9.52
C ASN A 2 9.74 40.59 8.91
N ASP A 3 9.28 41.09 7.77
CA ASP A 3 7.98 40.68 7.19
C ASP A 3 8.01 39.30 6.51
N SER A 4 9.19 38.79 6.15
CA SER A 4 9.30 37.46 5.53
C SER A 4 9.10 36.30 6.52
N LYS A 5 9.42 36.48 7.82
CA LYS A 5 9.28 35.43 8.84
C LYS A 5 7.82 35.20 9.26
N SER A 6 7.00 36.24 9.29
CA SER A 6 5.58 36.11 9.68
C SER A 6 4.75 35.44 8.58
N VAL A 7 5.01 35.79 7.32
CA VAL A 7 4.36 35.18 6.14
C VAL A 7 4.74 33.71 5.99
N SER A 8 6.01 33.33 6.15
CA SER A 8 6.44 31.93 6.06
C SER A 8 5.81 31.06 7.14
N THR A 9 5.66 31.57 8.36
CA THR A 9 5.08 30.83 9.49
C THR A 9 3.57 30.64 9.32
N GLN A 10 2.85 31.64 8.80
CA GLN A 10 1.42 31.54 8.50
C GLN A 10 1.11 30.58 7.33
N LEU A 11 1.91 30.62 6.26
CA LEU A 11 1.76 29.70 5.13
C LEU A 11 2.04 28.25 5.55
N TYR A 12 3.07 28.04 6.37
CA TYR A 12 3.38 26.72 6.95
C TYR A 12 2.22 26.18 7.80
N GLY A 13 1.60 27.03 8.63
CA GLY A 13 0.44 26.65 9.44
C GLY A 13 -0.82 26.31 8.63
N ARG A 14 -1.13 27.09 7.58
CA ARG A 14 -2.29 26.82 6.71
C ARG A 14 -2.09 25.55 5.88
N TRP A 15 -0.90 25.36 5.32
CA TRP A 15 -0.55 24.14 4.59
C TRP A 15 -0.65 22.89 5.45
N LEU A 16 -0.17 22.96 6.69
CA LEU A 16 -0.25 21.87 7.65
C LEU A 16 -1.71 21.52 8.00
N THR A 17 -2.57 22.52 8.11
CA THR A 17 -4.00 22.30 8.37
C THR A 17 -4.67 21.59 7.20
N LEU A 18 -4.35 21.99 5.96
CA LEU A 18 -4.83 21.31 4.75
C LEU A 18 -4.31 19.87 4.67
N ALA A 19 -3.03 19.64 4.98
CA ALA A 19 -2.43 18.31 5.00
C ALA A 19 -3.13 17.40 6.01
N ARG A 20 -3.51 17.90 7.19
CA ARG A 20 -4.28 17.15 8.18
C ARG A 20 -5.69 16.83 7.71
N ALA A 21 -6.37 17.80 7.11
CA ALA A 21 -7.72 17.59 6.59
C ALA A 21 -7.71 16.54 5.47
N ALA A 22 -6.77 16.65 4.52
CA ALA A 22 -6.57 15.67 3.47
C ALA A 22 -6.24 14.28 4.04
N TRP A 23 -5.33 14.22 5.01
CA TRP A 23 -4.99 12.97 5.71
C TRP A 23 -6.21 12.35 6.39
N ALA A 24 -7.01 13.13 7.11
CA ALA A 24 -8.20 12.63 7.80
C ALA A 24 -9.26 12.08 6.83
N ILE A 25 -9.49 12.77 5.71
CA ILE A 25 -10.40 12.31 4.64
C ILE A 25 -9.92 10.97 4.09
N ILE A 26 -8.62 10.86 3.77
CA ILE A 26 -8.02 9.63 3.25
C ILE A 26 -8.11 8.51 4.30
N ALA A 27 -7.78 8.80 5.55
CA ALA A 27 -7.84 7.81 6.63
C ALA A 27 -9.27 7.27 6.81
N VAL A 28 -10.28 8.15 6.85
CA VAL A 28 -11.69 7.73 6.94
C VAL A 28 -12.09 6.88 5.73
N PHE A 29 -11.67 7.26 4.53
CA PHE A 29 -11.95 6.50 3.31
C PHE A 29 -11.35 5.09 3.36
N TYR A 30 -10.06 4.95 3.72
CA TYR A 30 -9.39 3.65 3.81
C TYR A 30 -9.93 2.79 4.95
N ILE A 31 -10.23 3.39 6.11
CA ILE A 31 -10.86 2.67 7.23
C ILE A 31 -12.24 2.15 6.81
N GLY A 32 -13.06 2.99 6.17
CA GLY A 32 -14.35 2.58 5.65
C GLY A 32 -14.25 1.45 4.62
N ALA A 33 -13.34 1.59 3.65
CA ALA A 33 -13.05 0.56 2.66
C ALA A 33 -12.59 -0.75 3.31
N PHE A 34 -11.77 -0.67 4.37
CA PHE A 34 -11.31 -1.84 5.12
C PHE A 34 -12.47 -2.54 5.82
N LEU A 35 -13.28 -1.79 6.57
CA LEU A 35 -14.44 -2.35 7.27
C LEU A 35 -15.43 -3.04 6.34
N VAL A 36 -15.64 -2.50 5.12
CA VAL A 36 -16.48 -3.15 4.10
C VAL A 36 -15.80 -4.38 3.49
N SER A 37 -14.47 -4.37 3.35
CA SER A 37 -13.73 -5.51 2.80
C SER A 37 -13.65 -6.71 3.74
N VAL A 38 -13.67 -6.50 5.07
CA VAL A 38 -13.58 -7.57 6.07
C VAL A 38 -14.65 -8.65 5.89
N PRO A 39 -15.97 -8.34 5.86
CA PRO A 39 -16.98 -9.38 5.70
C PRO A 39 -16.84 -10.11 4.36
N LEU A 40 -16.47 -9.40 3.29
CA LEU A 40 -16.25 -10.00 1.97
C LEU A 40 -15.11 -11.03 2.02
N LYS A 41 -13.99 -10.70 2.66
CA LYS A 41 -12.86 -11.61 2.86
C LYS A 41 -13.24 -12.84 3.68
N LEU A 42 -14.07 -12.68 4.71
CA LEU A 42 -14.50 -13.79 5.58
C LEU A 42 -15.47 -14.75 4.89
N THR A 43 -16.24 -14.27 3.90
CA THR A 43 -17.12 -15.12 3.09
C THR A 43 -16.43 -15.76 1.89
N GLU A 44 -15.22 -15.32 1.58
CA GLU A 44 -14.48 -15.78 0.43
C GLU A 44 -13.92 -17.18 0.67
N ILE A 45 -14.27 -18.13 -0.20
CA ILE A 45 -13.62 -19.43 -0.26
C ILE A 45 -12.57 -19.32 -1.38
N PRO A 46 -11.27 -19.28 -1.06
CA PRO A 46 -10.23 -19.16 -2.07
C PRO A 46 -10.27 -20.35 -3.02
N ASP A 47 -10.28 -20.06 -4.32
CA ASP A 47 -10.05 -21.08 -5.33
C ASP A 47 -8.54 -21.33 -5.42
N PHE A 48 -8.11 -22.48 -4.89
CA PHE A 48 -6.71 -22.87 -4.86
C PHE A 48 -6.08 -23.05 -6.25
N THR A 49 -6.87 -23.02 -7.33
CA THR A 49 -6.38 -23.06 -8.72
C THR A 49 -5.63 -21.79 -9.14
N THR A 50 -5.87 -20.66 -8.47
CA THR A 50 -5.26 -19.36 -8.82
C THR A 50 -4.08 -18.96 -7.93
N SER A 51 -3.95 -19.59 -6.77
CA SER A 51 -2.87 -19.32 -5.79
C SER A 51 -1.65 -20.22 -5.94
N THR A 52 -1.67 -21.15 -6.88
CA THR A 52 -0.53 -22.03 -7.15
C THR A 52 0.53 -21.27 -7.95
N ALA A 53 1.76 -21.26 -7.43
CA ALA A 53 2.92 -20.84 -8.20
C ALA A 53 2.91 -21.52 -9.58
N GLU A 54 3.30 -20.81 -10.64
CA GLU A 54 3.32 -21.31 -12.01
C GLU A 54 3.89 -22.74 -12.05
N GLY A 55 3.01 -23.73 -12.30
CA GLY A 55 3.38 -25.14 -12.40
C GLY A 55 2.92 -26.06 -11.26
N VAL A 56 2.36 -25.56 -10.16
CA VAL A 56 1.76 -26.40 -9.10
C VAL A 56 0.26 -26.59 -9.38
N THR A 57 -0.23 -27.82 -9.31
CA THR A 57 -1.67 -28.11 -9.43
C THR A 57 -2.36 -27.98 -8.08
N GLN A 58 -3.66 -27.67 -8.08
CA GLN A 58 -4.48 -27.66 -6.86
C GLN A 58 -4.38 -29.00 -6.10
N ALA A 59 -4.30 -30.12 -6.80
CA ALA A 59 -4.18 -31.44 -6.21
C ALA A 59 -2.85 -31.60 -5.45
N GLU A 60 -1.74 -31.12 -6.00
CA GLU A 60 -0.43 -31.13 -5.36
C GLU A 60 -0.39 -30.22 -4.14
N PHE A 61 -1.02 -29.04 -4.20
CA PHE A 61 -1.12 -28.13 -3.07
C PHE A 61 -1.92 -28.74 -1.91
N LEU A 62 -3.09 -29.33 -2.21
CA LEU A 62 -3.90 -30.02 -1.20
C LEU A 62 -3.20 -31.26 -0.64
N ALA A 63 -2.43 -31.98 -1.46
CA ALA A 63 -1.61 -33.10 -1.01
C ALA A 63 -0.49 -32.64 -0.07
N GLY A 64 0.16 -31.50 -0.35
CA GLY A 64 1.15 -30.88 0.52
C GLY A 64 0.56 -30.46 1.88
N LEU A 65 -0.61 -29.81 1.88
CA LEU A 65 -1.33 -29.48 3.12
C LEU A 65 -1.66 -30.74 3.93
N ALA A 66 -2.11 -31.80 3.27
CA ALA A 66 -2.42 -33.07 3.90
C ALA A 66 -1.17 -33.73 4.52
N GLN A 67 -0.01 -33.67 3.86
CA GLN A 67 1.27 -34.15 4.40
C GLN A 67 1.72 -33.37 5.65
N LEU A 68 1.43 -32.07 5.71
CA LEU A 68 1.70 -31.22 6.87
C LEU A 68 0.65 -31.38 7.99
N GLY A 69 -0.40 -32.18 7.77
CA GLY A 69 -1.51 -32.33 8.71
C GLY A 69 -2.39 -31.08 8.86
N ILE A 70 -2.30 -30.14 7.93
CA ILE A 70 -3.06 -28.88 7.96
C ILE A 70 -4.36 -29.08 7.18
N SER A 71 -5.50 -28.78 7.83
CA SER A 71 -6.78 -28.78 7.13
C SER A 71 -6.88 -27.62 6.13
N PRO A 72 -7.44 -27.81 4.92
CA PRO A 72 -7.63 -26.73 3.95
C PRO A 72 -8.42 -25.55 4.53
N THR A 73 -9.45 -25.82 5.32
CA THR A 73 -10.26 -24.80 6.00
C THR A 73 -9.44 -24.01 7.03
N GLY A 74 -8.54 -24.68 7.76
CA GLY A 74 -7.63 -24.03 8.70
C GLY A 74 -6.63 -23.11 7.99
N TYR A 75 -6.12 -23.53 6.84
CA TYR A 75 -5.23 -22.70 6.01
C TYR A 75 -5.96 -21.46 5.47
N ILE A 76 -7.18 -21.61 4.95
CA ILE A 76 -8.02 -20.50 4.49
C ILE A 76 -8.24 -19.49 5.62
N ALA A 77 -8.67 -19.97 6.79
CA ALA A 77 -8.91 -19.12 7.95
C ALA A 77 -7.63 -18.38 8.36
N PHE A 78 -6.49 -19.08 8.43
CA PHE A 78 -5.20 -18.46 8.72
C PHE A 78 -4.87 -17.33 7.75
N GLN A 79 -5.04 -17.54 6.44
CA GLN A 79 -4.76 -16.53 5.41
C GLN A 79 -5.71 -15.31 5.49
N GLN A 80 -7.00 -15.55 5.74
CA GLN A 80 -7.98 -14.47 5.91
C GLN A 80 -7.65 -13.62 7.15
N TRP A 81 -7.42 -14.27 8.28
CA TRP A 81 -7.13 -13.59 9.55
C TRP A 81 -5.78 -12.88 9.51
N SER A 82 -4.74 -13.49 8.95
CA SER A 82 -3.42 -12.84 8.81
C SER A 82 -3.52 -11.58 7.97
N SER A 83 -4.24 -11.61 6.84
CA SER A 83 -4.49 -10.43 6.01
C SER A 83 -5.16 -9.32 6.82
N ILE A 84 -6.26 -9.61 7.52
CA ILE A 84 -7.01 -8.64 8.33
C ILE A 84 -6.14 -8.05 9.46
N LEU A 85 -5.38 -8.89 10.17
CA LEU A 85 -4.52 -8.47 11.27
C LEU A 85 -3.41 -7.54 10.79
N VAL A 86 -2.76 -7.88 9.68
CA VAL A 86 -1.72 -7.04 9.07
C VAL A 86 -2.32 -5.67 8.72
N GLY A 87 -3.46 -5.64 8.03
CA GLY A 87 -4.13 -4.38 7.69
C GLY A 87 -4.50 -3.53 8.90
N MET A 88 -4.99 -4.17 9.96
CA MET A 88 -5.30 -3.50 11.21
C MET A 88 -4.04 -2.89 11.86
N ILE A 89 -2.92 -3.61 11.87
CA ILE A 89 -1.64 -3.10 12.39
C ILE A 89 -1.19 -1.85 11.61
N TYR A 90 -1.23 -1.87 10.28
CA TYR A 90 -0.87 -0.72 9.45
C TYR A 90 -1.77 0.49 9.73
N LEU A 91 -3.08 0.30 9.83
CA LEU A 91 -4.02 1.37 10.17
C LEU A 91 -3.78 1.95 11.57
N VAL A 92 -3.56 1.09 12.57
CA VAL A 92 -3.27 1.51 13.94
C VAL A 92 -1.96 2.31 13.97
N LEU A 93 -0.90 1.83 13.32
CA LEU A 93 0.37 2.54 13.24
C LEU A 93 0.23 3.89 12.57
N ALA A 94 -0.51 3.97 11.46
CA ALA A 94 -0.74 5.24 10.78
C ALA A 94 -1.46 6.26 11.67
N VAL A 95 -2.56 5.85 12.30
CA VAL A 95 -3.33 6.72 13.22
C VAL A 95 -2.47 7.13 14.41
N PHE A 96 -1.69 6.20 14.97
CA PHE A 96 -0.81 6.46 16.10
C PHE A 96 0.31 7.45 15.75
N ILE A 97 0.99 7.29 14.61
CA ILE A 97 2.03 8.20 14.12
C ILE A 97 1.45 9.60 13.93
N PHE A 98 0.29 9.70 13.28
CA PHE A 98 -0.39 10.97 13.07
C PHE A 98 -0.76 11.63 14.41
N TRP A 99 -1.33 10.87 15.35
CA TRP A 99 -1.72 11.38 16.66
C TRP A 99 -0.52 11.91 17.45
N ARG A 100 0.61 11.19 17.43
CA ARG A 100 1.81 11.57 18.19
C ARG A 100 2.51 12.82 17.64
N LYS A 101 2.52 13.03 16.31
CA LYS A 101 3.34 14.09 15.69
C LYS A 101 2.69 14.75 14.47
N SER A 102 1.39 15.03 14.50
CA SER A 102 0.66 15.73 13.41
C SER A 102 1.17 17.15 13.09
N ASN A 103 2.07 17.72 13.90
CA ASN A 103 2.74 18.99 13.63
C ASN A 103 3.92 18.86 12.65
N ASP A 104 4.40 17.64 12.40
CA ASP A 104 5.53 17.36 11.54
C ASP A 104 5.05 16.81 10.19
N GLY A 105 5.38 17.51 9.10
CA GLY A 105 5.02 17.09 7.75
C GLY A 105 5.54 15.69 7.41
N MET A 106 6.69 15.29 7.94
CA MET A 106 7.26 13.97 7.69
C MET A 106 6.48 12.86 8.42
N ALA A 107 5.93 13.16 9.60
CA ALA A 107 5.08 12.23 10.32
C ALA A 107 3.74 12.02 9.60
N ILE A 108 3.15 13.09 9.03
CA ILE A 108 1.92 12.98 8.19
C ILE A 108 2.20 12.15 6.93
N LEU A 109 3.35 12.37 6.29
CA LEU A 109 3.73 11.63 5.08
C LEU A 109 3.97 10.14 5.39
N THR A 110 4.66 9.87 6.50
CA THR A 110 4.88 8.50 6.98
C THR A 110 3.57 7.83 7.34
N SER A 111 2.67 8.48 8.08
CA SER A 111 1.37 7.87 8.42
C SER A 111 0.53 7.62 7.17
N LEU A 112 0.54 8.53 6.19
CA LEU A 112 -0.17 8.35 4.92
C LEU A 112 0.34 7.13 4.15
N LEU A 113 1.66 6.93 4.14
CA LEU A 113 2.31 5.77 3.53
C LEU A 113 1.81 4.47 4.14
N PHE A 114 1.72 4.39 5.47
CA PHE A 114 1.19 3.19 6.15
C PHE A 114 -0.27 2.90 5.80
N ILE A 115 -1.12 3.92 5.62
CA ILE A 115 -2.53 3.75 5.22
C ILE A 115 -2.63 3.22 3.78
N MET A 116 -1.87 3.83 2.87
CA MET A 116 -1.92 3.50 1.44
C MET A 116 -1.25 2.17 1.10
N PHE A 117 -0.39 1.67 1.97
CA PHE A 117 0.36 0.44 1.74
C PHE A 117 -0.55 -0.81 1.74
N TRP A 118 -1.58 -0.82 2.57
CA TRP A 118 -2.50 -1.95 2.72
C TRP A 118 -3.91 -1.52 2.24
N GLY A 119 -4.07 -1.30 0.93
CA GLY A 119 -5.36 -0.90 0.36
C GLY A 119 -6.29 -2.11 0.11
N PRO A 120 -7.54 -2.14 0.60
CA PRO A 120 -8.43 -3.31 0.48
C PRO A 120 -9.18 -3.39 -0.87
N PHE A 121 -8.72 -2.66 -1.90
CA PHE A 121 -9.49 -2.39 -3.11
C PHE A 121 -9.68 -3.59 -4.02
N GLU A 122 -8.77 -4.57 -4.00
CA GLU A 122 -8.90 -5.81 -4.77
C GLU A 122 -10.14 -6.62 -4.34
N THR A 123 -10.41 -6.68 -3.03
CA THR A 123 -11.63 -7.34 -2.52
C THR A 123 -12.88 -6.55 -2.91
N LEU A 124 -12.81 -5.22 -2.91
CA LEU A 124 -13.94 -4.35 -3.26
C LEU A 124 -14.25 -4.34 -4.77
N ALA A 125 -13.23 -4.55 -5.62
CA ALA A 125 -13.36 -4.71 -7.07
C ALA A 125 -14.33 -5.82 -7.47
N ARG A 126 -14.51 -6.82 -6.60
CA ARG A 126 -15.45 -7.94 -6.83
C ARG A 126 -16.90 -7.53 -6.71
N LEU A 127 -17.21 -6.47 -5.96
CA LEU A 127 -18.56 -5.92 -5.87
C LEU A 127 -18.88 -5.02 -7.05
N ASN A 128 -17.92 -4.17 -7.45
CA ASN A 128 -18.10 -3.24 -8.54
C ASN A 128 -16.75 -2.96 -9.23
N PRO A 129 -16.67 -3.05 -10.57
CA PRO A 129 -15.47 -2.73 -11.32
C PRO A 129 -14.92 -1.33 -11.07
N VAL A 130 -15.73 -0.36 -10.64
CA VAL A 130 -15.26 0.99 -10.29
C VAL A 130 -14.13 0.93 -9.25
N TRP A 131 -14.15 -0.04 -8.33
CA TRP A 131 -13.10 -0.19 -7.31
C TRP A 131 -11.75 -0.66 -7.86
N THR A 132 -11.68 -1.25 -9.06
CA THR A 132 -10.38 -1.53 -9.70
C THR A 132 -9.67 -0.21 -10.03
N VAL A 133 -10.38 0.72 -10.65
CA VAL A 133 -9.86 2.06 -10.99
C VAL A 133 -9.45 2.80 -9.72
N VAL A 134 -10.26 2.72 -8.66
CA VAL A 134 -9.90 3.32 -7.35
C VAL A 134 -8.63 2.68 -6.78
N GLY A 135 -8.50 1.35 -6.88
CA GLY A 135 -7.31 0.62 -6.47
C GLY A 135 -6.06 1.04 -7.25
N ASP A 136 -6.17 1.16 -8.58
CA ASP A 136 -5.06 1.56 -9.45
C ASP A 136 -4.59 2.98 -9.15
N VAL A 137 -5.54 3.91 -8.98
CA VAL A 137 -5.25 5.30 -8.59
C VAL A 137 -4.60 5.33 -7.21
N SER A 138 -5.15 4.59 -6.24
CA SER A 138 -4.56 4.43 -4.90
C SER A 138 -3.12 3.90 -4.98
N ALA A 139 -2.85 2.91 -5.83
CA ALA A 139 -1.53 2.33 -5.99
C ALA A 139 -0.53 3.35 -6.57
N ILE A 140 -0.91 4.14 -7.58
CA ILE A 140 -0.05 5.22 -8.10
C ILE A 140 0.24 6.24 -7.01
N VAL A 141 -0.80 6.71 -6.31
CA VAL A 141 -0.65 7.74 -5.27
C VAL A 141 0.22 7.19 -4.15
N GLY A 142 0.00 5.95 -3.72
CA GLY A 142 0.81 5.27 -2.71
C GLY A 142 2.28 5.15 -3.12
N SER A 143 2.57 4.71 -4.35
CA SER A 143 3.94 4.64 -4.87
C SER A 143 4.58 6.03 -5.01
N ALA A 144 3.82 7.04 -5.42
CA ALA A 144 4.30 8.42 -5.49
C ALA A 144 4.64 8.98 -4.09
N VAL A 145 3.84 8.67 -3.08
CA VAL A 145 4.08 9.02 -1.68
C VAL A 145 5.27 8.24 -1.12
N LEU A 146 5.43 6.96 -1.45
CA LEU A 146 6.58 6.13 -1.09
C LEU A 146 7.88 6.69 -1.66
N LEU A 147 7.91 7.00 -2.96
CA LEU A 147 9.06 7.64 -3.60
C LEU A 147 9.34 8.99 -2.94
N LEU A 148 8.30 9.80 -2.72
CA LEU A 148 8.45 11.09 -2.05
C LEU A 148 9.07 10.92 -0.66
N TRP A 149 8.63 9.92 0.11
CA TRP A 149 9.21 9.56 1.40
C TRP A 149 10.69 9.23 1.27
N PHE A 150 11.07 8.33 0.34
CA PHE A 150 12.47 7.94 0.11
C PHE A 150 13.39 9.10 -0.29
N PHE A 151 12.90 10.04 -1.11
CA PHE A 151 13.71 11.17 -1.58
C PHE A 151 13.78 12.35 -0.60
N ILE A 152 12.84 12.43 0.35
CA ILE A 152 12.75 13.53 1.32
C ILE A 152 13.29 13.13 2.70
N PHE A 153 13.37 11.82 2.99
CA PHE A 153 13.88 11.30 4.26
C PHE A 153 15.39 11.59 4.43
N PRO A 154 15.86 12.15 5.57
CA PRO A 154 15.13 12.59 6.77
C PRO A 154 14.82 14.11 6.83
N ASP A 155 15.51 14.94 6.04
CA ASP A 155 15.59 16.39 6.27
C ASP A 155 14.43 17.22 5.68
N GLY A 156 13.49 16.62 4.94
CA GLY A 156 12.33 17.36 4.40
C GLY A 156 12.59 18.10 3.08
N HIS A 157 13.82 18.02 2.56
CA HIS A 157 14.27 18.81 1.42
C HIS A 157 14.99 17.94 0.39
N PHE A 158 14.74 18.18 -0.90
CA PHE A 158 15.51 17.58 -1.98
C PHE A 158 16.91 18.23 -2.01
N GLU A 159 17.91 17.61 -1.39
CA GLU A 159 19.27 18.18 -1.36
C GLU A 159 19.89 18.31 -2.76
N PRO A 160 19.83 17.29 -3.65
CA PRO A 160 20.22 17.46 -5.04
C PRO A 160 19.03 17.83 -5.92
N ARG A 161 19.10 18.95 -6.63
CA ARG A 161 18.05 19.40 -7.56
C ARG A 161 17.76 18.40 -8.68
N TRP A 162 18.72 17.54 -9.04
CA TRP A 162 18.55 16.50 -10.06
C TRP A 162 17.65 15.35 -9.61
N MET A 163 17.53 15.10 -8.30
CA MET A 163 16.62 14.07 -7.76
C MET A 163 15.15 14.39 -8.05
N ARG A 164 14.80 15.66 -8.30
CA ARG A 164 13.46 16.04 -8.75
C ARG A 164 13.13 15.48 -10.13
N TRP A 165 14.10 15.50 -11.05
CA TRP A 165 13.92 14.91 -12.39
C TRP A 165 13.84 13.39 -12.32
N LEU A 166 14.63 12.77 -11.44
CA LEU A 166 14.56 11.33 -11.22
C LEU A 166 13.22 10.93 -10.59
N TYR A 167 12.70 11.70 -9.63
CA TYR A 167 11.36 11.53 -9.09
C TYR A 167 10.28 11.63 -10.17
N LEU A 168 10.34 12.68 -11.02
CA LEU A 168 9.37 12.86 -12.11
C LEU A 168 9.47 11.73 -13.15
N ALA A 169 10.68 11.27 -13.46
CA ALA A 169 10.88 10.13 -14.35
C ALA A 169 10.27 8.85 -13.77
N LEU A 170 10.52 8.56 -12.49
CA LEU A 170 9.92 7.41 -11.80
C LEU A 170 8.40 7.54 -11.66
N LEU A 171 7.88 8.74 -11.45
CA LEU A 171 6.43 8.97 -11.40
C LEU A 171 5.79 8.76 -12.77
N ALA A 172 6.46 9.18 -13.85
CA ALA A 172 6.02 8.91 -15.21
C ALA A 172 5.99 7.41 -15.51
N THR A 173 6.94 6.62 -14.97
CA THR A 173 6.88 5.15 -15.11
C THR A 173 5.71 4.53 -14.34
N GLN A 174 5.31 5.09 -13.19
CA GLN A 174 4.11 4.63 -12.47
C GLN A 174 2.82 4.91 -13.25
N VAL A 175 2.73 6.04 -13.95
CA VAL A 175 1.58 6.35 -14.81
C VAL A 175 1.58 5.47 -16.06
N TRP A 176 2.75 5.25 -16.67
CA TRP A 176 2.90 4.37 -17.84
C TRP A 176 2.40 2.94 -17.56
N ARG A 177 2.59 2.45 -16.33
CA ARG A 177 2.12 1.12 -15.89
C ARG A 177 0.62 0.90 -16.12
N ILE A 178 -0.24 1.90 -15.91
CA ILE A 178 -1.69 1.76 -16.12
C ILE A 178 -2.00 1.53 -17.60
N PHE A 179 -1.32 2.24 -18.49
CA PHE A 179 -1.63 2.20 -19.92
C PHE A 179 -1.07 0.95 -20.61
N GLN A 180 0.07 0.42 -20.13
CA GLN A 180 0.80 -0.69 -20.77
C GLN A 180 1.39 -1.64 -19.71
N PRO A 181 0.58 -2.42 -18.99
CA PRO A 181 1.04 -3.28 -17.89
C PRO A 181 2.05 -4.34 -18.34
N ASP A 182 1.80 -5.00 -19.48
CA ASP A 182 2.66 -6.08 -19.99
C ASP A 182 4.06 -5.58 -20.41
N VAL A 183 4.10 -4.40 -21.05
CA VAL A 183 5.36 -3.78 -21.49
C VAL A 183 6.15 -3.27 -20.30
N TYR A 184 5.46 -2.72 -19.28
CA TYR A 184 6.07 -2.24 -18.05
C TYR A 184 6.75 -3.37 -17.28
N GLN A 185 6.06 -4.49 -17.04
CA GLN A 185 6.62 -5.63 -16.30
C GLN A 185 7.85 -6.22 -16.98
N ARG A 186 7.87 -6.27 -18.32
CA ARG A 186 9.03 -6.74 -19.09
C ARG A 186 10.20 -5.77 -19.06
N SER A 187 9.92 -4.47 -19.07
CA SER A 187 10.94 -3.43 -19.19
C SER A 187 11.59 -3.07 -17.85
N PHE A 188 10.86 -3.21 -16.74
CA PHE A 188 11.31 -2.79 -15.41
C PHE A 188 11.04 -3.84 -14.33
N PRO A 189 11.63 -5.05 -14.43
CA PRO A 189 11.41 -6.11 -13.44
C PRO A 189 11.87 -5.72 -12.03
N LEU A 190 12.89 -4.86 -11.91
CA LEU A 190 13.39 -4.35 -10.62
C LEU A 190 12.42 -3.38 -9.92
N LEU A 191 11.44 -2.82 -10.64
CA LEU A 191 10.45 -1.90 -10.07
C LEU A 191 9.14 -2.59 -9.67
N ILE A 192 8.95 -3.85 -10.07
CA ILE A 192 7.82 -4.70 -9.64
C ILE A 192 7.74 -4.76 -8.10
N PRO A 193 8.82 -5.10 -7.35
CA PRO A 193 8.77 -5.14 -5.90
C PRO A 193 8.73 -3.75 -5.24
N LEU A 194 8.60 -2.65 -5.98
CA LEU A 194 8.29 -1.33 -5.40
C LEU A 194 6.79 -1.02 -5.46
N ASN A 195 6.00 -1.94 -6.01
CA ASN A 195 4.55 -1.86 -5.99
C ASN A 195 4.02 -2.33 -4.63
N ASN A 196 3.11 -1.55 -4.02
CA ASN A 196 2.66 -1.77 -2.65
C ASN A 196 2.07 -3.17 -2.41
N GLN A 197 1.38 -3.76 -3.40
CA GLN A 197 0.80 -5.10 -3.31
C GLN A 197 1.86 -6.21 -3.42
N ASP A 198 2.87 -6.02 -4.28
CA ASP A 198 3.91 -7.01 -4.54
C ASP A 198 4.99 -7.05 -3.44
N ILE A 199 5.20 -5.96 -2.69
CA ILE A 199 6.08 -5.96 -1.51
C ILE A 199 5.56 -6.89 -0.43
N VAL A 200 4.25 -6.86 -0.16
CA VAL A 200 3.62 -7.72 0.85
C VAL A 200 3.67 -9.18 0.40
N CYS A 201 3.36 -9.45 -0.86
CA CYS A 201 3.52 -10.80 -1.42
C CYS A 201 4.96 -11.30 -1.32
N ALA A 202 5.95 -10.46 -1.64
CA ALA A 202 7.37 -10.83 -1.50
C ALA A 202 7.76 -11.08 -0.03
N CYS A 203 7.32 -10.26 0.92
CA CYS A 203 7.59 -10.46 2.35
C CYS A 203 6.87 -11.68 2.96
N VAL A 204 5.64 -11.97 2.53
CA VAL A 204 4.89 -13.14 2.98
C VAL A 204 5.44 -14.42 2.34
N LEU A 205 5.84 -14.39 1.06
CA LEU A 205 6.44 -15.54 0.39
C LEU A 205 7.85 -15.86 0.92
N THR A 206 8.65 -14.84 1.24
CA THR A 206 9.97 -15.03 1.87
C THR A 206 9.88 -15.56 3.30
N THR A 207 8.80 -15.26 4.02
CA THR A 207 8.55 -15.86 5.35
C THR A 207 8.01 -17.29 5.26
N SER A 208 7.23 -17.64 4.22
CA SER A 208 6.80 -19.02 3.97
C SER A 208 7.86 -19.94 3.38
N CYS A 209 8.89 -19.42 2.69
CA CYS A 209 10.02 -20.22 2.21
C CYS A 209 11.13 -20.44 3.26
N ALA A 210 11.02 -19.80 4.44
CA ALA A 210 12.04 -19.86 5.49
C ALA A 210 11.64 -20.75 6.70
N SER A 211 10.51 -21.46 6.63
CA SER A 211 10.03 -22.42 7.64
C SER A 211 9.80 -23.80 7.03
#